data_AF-A0A975PAF9-F1
#
_entry.id   AF-A0A975PAF9-F1
#
_cell.length_a   1.000
_cell.length_b   1.000
_cell.length_c   1.000
_cell.angle_alpha   90.00
_cell.angle_beta   90.00
_cell.angle_gamma   90.00
#
_symmetry.space_group_name_H-M   'P 1'
#
loop_
_entity.id
_entity.type
_entity.pdbx_description
1 polymer ?
#
loop_
_entity_poly.entity_id
_entity_poly.type
_entity_poly.pdbx_seq_one_letter_code
_entity_poly.pdbx_strand_id
1 'polypeptide(L)'
;MQEPTALLAFAALSDATRLRIVRLLVRAGPEGLPAGAIGSAMAGATASRMSFHLKHLEHAGLVTARRDGRFVHYSAVFATLADLLAFLMQDCCQGHPEICASALACACPTPAR
;
A
#
# COMPACT_ATOMS: atom_id res chain seq x y z
N MET A 1 4.03 -1.03 -15.13
CA MET A 1 5.00 -0.29 -14.30
C MET A 1 6.41 -0.39 -14.90
N GLN A 2 7.26 0.63 -14.78
CA GLN A 2 8.67 0.59 -15.20
C GLN A 2 9.58 0.32 -13.98
N GLU A 3 10.78 -0.25 -14.20
CA GLU A 3 11.71 -0.60 -13.12
C GLU A 3 12.05 0.55 -12.15
N PRO A 4 12.34 1.79 -12.60
CA PRO A 4 12.63 2.89 -11.68
C PRO A 4 11.47 3.20 -10.73
N THR A 5 10.23 3.11 -11.24
CA THR A 5 9.02 3.29 -10.44
C THR A 5 8.83 2.14 -9.44
N ALA A 6 9.09 0.90 -9.86
CA ALA A 6 9.02 -0.27 -8.98
C ALA A 6 10.05 -0.17 -7.84
N LEU A 7 11.28 0.23 -8.14
CA LEU A 7 12.34 0.45 -7.14
C LEU A 7 11.96 1.52 -6.11
N LEU A 8 11.36 2.63 -6.54
CA LEU A 8 10.85 3.66 -5.62
C LEU A 8 9.77 3.11 -4.69
N ALA A 9 8.83 2.32 -5.23
CA ALA A 9 7.80 1.66 -4.43
C ALA A 9 8.39 0.64 -3.44
N PHE A 10 9.34 -0.19 -3.86
CA PHE A 10 10.01 -1.14 -2.98
C PHE A 10 10.82 -0.45 -1.87
N ALA A 11 11.57 0.59 -2.19
CA ALA A 11 12.29 1.39 -1.18
C ALA A 11 11.32 2.05 -0.18
N ALA A 12 10.14 2.49 -0.63
CA ALA A 12 9.10 2.96 0.25
C ALA A 12 8.47 1.83 1.10
N LEU A 13 8.40 0.60 0.61
CA LEU A 13 7.86 -0.53 1.38
C LEU A 13 8.89 -1.22 2.28
N SER A 14 10.20 -1.03 2.07
CA SER A 14 11.29 -1.60 2.86
C SER A 14 11.49 -0.90 4.22
N ASP A 15 10.39 -0.56 4.89
CA ASP A 15 10.32 0.00 6.24
C ASP A 15 9.09 -0.56 6.94
N ALA A 16 9.28 -1.07 8.15
CA ALA A 16 8.22 -1.77 8.88
C ALA A 16 6.99 -0.87 9.13
N THR A 17 7.17 0.42 9.37
CA THR A 17 6.07 1.35 9.63
C THR A 17 5.32 1.65 8.33
N ARG A 18 6.02 1.96 7.24
CA ARG A 18 5.41 2.24 5.94
C ARG A 18 4.63 1.03 5.40
N LEU A 19 5.20 -0.17 5.51
CA LEU A 19 4.49 -1.40 5.13
C LEU A 19 3.20 -1.61 5.96
N ARG A 20 3.26 -1.37 7.28
CA ARG A 20 2.09 -1.47 8.16
C ARG A 20 1.01 -0.44 7.79
N ILE A 21 1.41 0.80 7.48
CA ILE A 21 0.50 1.85 7.02
C ILE A 21 -0.19 1.43 5.72
N VAL A 22 0.55 0.98 4.70
CA VAL A 22 -0.04 0.54 3.43
C VAL A 22 -1.03 -0.60 3.67
N ARG A 23 -0.67 -1.61 4.47
CA ARG A 23 -1.58 -2.73 4.80
C ARG A 23 -2.82 -2.28 5.55
N LEU A 24 -2.69 -1.31 6.46
CA LEU A 24 -3.82 -0.71 7.17
C LEU A 24 -4.77 -0.01 6.19
N LEU A 25 -4.23 0.79 5.27
CA LEU A 25 -5.02 1.52 4.27
C LEU A 25 -5.68 0.58 3.25
N VAL A 26 -5.01 -0.50 2.85
CA VAL A 26 -5.63 -1.56 2.01
C VAL A 26 -6.85 -2.15 2.71
N ARG A 27 -6.78 -2.41 4.02
CA ARG A 27 -7.93 -2.91 4.81
C ARG A 27 -9.03 -1.86 4.98
N ALA A 28 -8.67 -0.59 5.09
CA ALA A 28 -9.62 0.52 5.20
C ALA A 28 -10.39 0.77 3.89
N GLY A 29 -9.86 0.31 2.76
CA GLY A 29 -10.50 0.48 1.46
C GLY A 29 -10.31 1.87 0.85
N PRO A 30 -11.09 2.21 -0.19
CA PRO A 30 -10.92 3.45 -0.96
C PRO A 30 -11.15 4.72 -0.14
N GLU A 31 -11.98 4.66 0.90
CA GLU A 31 -12.27 5.79 1.78
C GLU A 31 -11.06 6.19 2.64
N GLY A 32 -10.17 5.24 2.91
CA GLY A 32 -8.95 5.47 3.68
C GLY A 32 -9.20 5.78 5.15
N LEU A 33 -8.22 6.44 5.79
CA LEU A 33 -8.28 6.83 7.19
C LEU A 33 -7.72 8.24 7.40
N PRO A 34 -8.21 9.01 8.39
CA PRO A 34 -7.61 10.28 8.76
C PRO A 34 -6.22 10.06 9.38
N ALA A 35 -5.30 11.00 9.16
CA ALA A 35 -3.92 10.92 9.63
C ALA A 35 -3.78 10.58 11.14
N GLY A 36 -4.70 11.11 11.96
CA GLY A 36 -4.74 10.81 13.39
C GLY A 36 -5.00 9.34 13.70
N ALA A 37 -5.97 8.71 13.01
CA ALA A 37 -6.28 7.29 13.19
C ALA A 37 -5.13 6.39 12.75
N ILE A 38 -4.42 6.75 11.68
CA ILE A 38 -3.21 6.06 11.23
C ILE A 38 -2.12 6.13 12.31
N GLY A 39 -1.90 7.33 12.87
CA GLY A 39 -0.93 7.53 13.96
C GLY A 39 -1.25 6.71 15.21
N SER A 40 -2.52 6.66 15.62
CA SER A 40 -2.98 5.83 16.75
C SER A 40 -2.71 4.34 16.51
N ALA A 41 -2.94 3.84 15.29
CA ALA A 41 -2.66 2.45 14.94
C ALA A 41 -1.16 2.10 14.98
N MET A 42 -0.29 3.10 14.75
CA MET A 42 1.18 2.95 14.80
C MET A 42 1.75 3.25 16.20
N ALA A 43 1.09 2.74 17.25
CA ALA A 43 1.49 2.91 18.66
C ALA A 43 1.61 4.39 19.12
N GLY A 44 0.75 5.27 18.59
CA GLY A 44 0.75 6.68 18.98
C GLY A 44 1.96 7.46 18.46
N ALA A 45 2.49 7.10 17.30
CA ALA A 45 3.60 7.80 16.67
C ALA A 45 3.33 9.31 16.53
N THR A 46 4.36 10.13 16.73
CA THR A 46 4.23 11.59 16.66
C THR A 46 3.77 12.06 15.28
N ALA A 47 3.09 13.21 15.24
CA ALA A 47 2.59 13.79 13.99
C ALA A 47 3.71 14.04 12.95
N SER A 48 4.90 14.45 13.39
CA SER A 48 6.03 14.69 12.46
C SER A 48 6.56 13.38 11.86
N ARG A 49 6.69 12.33 12.66
CA ARG A 49 7.12 11.00 12.19
C ARG A 49 6.10 10.42 11.21
N MET A 50 4.81 10.53 11.53
CA MET A 50 3.75 10.06 10.62
C MET A 50 3.73 10.85 9.31
N SER A 51 3.85 12.17 9.37
CA SER A 51 3.95 13.01 8.17
C SER A 51 5.14 12.62 7.29
N PHE A 52 6.28 12.27 7.89
CA PHE A 52 7.45 11.80 7.16
C PHE A 52 7.18 10.49 6.41
N HIS A 53 6.60 9.49 7.09
CA HIS A 53 6.26 8.20 6.46
C HIS A 53 5.19 8.34 5.37
N LEU A 54 4.13 9.13 5.62
CA LEU A 54 3.05 9.36 4.66
C LEU A 54 3.54 10.09 3.41
N LYS A 55 4.40 11.11 3.56
CA LYS A 55 5.02 11.79 2.41
C LYS A 55 5.90 10.87 1.57
N HIS A 56 6.65 9.97 2.21
CA HIS A 56 7.45 8.97 1.48
C HIS A 56 6.57 8.02 0.67
N LEU A 57 5.48 7.54 1.26
CA LEU A 57 4.51 6.68 0.58
C LEU A 57 3.79 7.41 -0.56
N GLU A 58 3.45 8.68 -0.36
CA GLU A 58 2.79 9.52 -1.37
C GLU A 58 3.73 9.81 -2.54
N HIS A 59 5.00 10.13 -2.27
CA HIS A 59 6.03 10.29 -3.29
C HIS A 59 6.24 9.03 -4.13
N ALA A 60 6.18 7.85 -3.50
CA ALA A 60 6.24 6.57 -4.19
C ALA A 60 4.92 6.18 -4.91
N GLY A 61 3.88 7.01 -4.84
CA GLY A 61 2.59 6.77 -5.49
C GLY A 61 1.76 5.64 -4.87
N LEU A 62 2.10 5.19 -3.64
CA LEU A 62 1.44 4.07 -2.96
C LEU A 62 0.22 4.51 -2.15
N VAL A 63 0.16 5.79 -1.75
CA VAL A 63 -0.96 6.39 -1.04
C VAL A 63 -1.30 7.75 -1.64
N THR A 64 -2.53 8.19 -1.45
CA THR A 64 -2.98 9.54 -1.82
C THR A 64 -3.65 10.22 -0.64
N ALA A 65 -3.61 11.55 -0.62
CA ALA A 65 -4.19 12.38 0.41
C ALA A 65 -5.39 13.17 -0.13
N ARG A 66 -6.52 13.16 0.59
CA ARG A 66 -7.68 14.01 0.33
C ARG A 66 -7.99 14.86 1.55
N ARG A 67 -8.28 16.14 1.36
CA ARG A 67 -8.78 17.01 2.43
C ARG A 67 -10.29 16.83 2.57
N ASP A 68 -10.72 16.61 3.80
CA ASP A 68 -12.11 16.47 4.19
C ASP A 68 -12.37 17.33 5.43
N GLY A 69 -12.88 18.54 5.18
CA GLY A 69 -13.00 19.60 6.19
C GLY A 69 -11.65 19.92 6.84
N ARG A 70 -11.53 19.64 8.14
CA ARG A 70 -10.33 19.90 8.95
C ARG A 70 -9.32 18.74 8.94
N PHE A 71 -9.68 17.59 8.37
CA PHE A 71 -8.87 16.39 8.41
C PHE A 71 -8.30 16.05 7.04
N VAL A 72 -7.13 15.41 7.03
CA VAL A 72 -6.54 14.82 5.83
C VAL A 72 -6.73 13.31 5.93
N HIS A 73 -7.43 12.74 4.96
CA HIS A 73 -7.61 11.31 4.80
C HIS A 73 -6.59 10.77 3.82
N TYR A 74 -5.99 9.63 4.17
CA TYR A 74 -5.07 8.91 3.30
C TYR A 74 -5.70 7.59 2.89
N SER A 75 -5.61 7.24 1.60
CA SER A 75 -6.04 5.96 1.07
C SER A 75 -4.92 5.33 0.24
N ALA A 76 -4.95 4.00 0.11
CA ALA A 76 -4.02 3.28 -0.75
C ALA A 76 -4.37 3.52 -2.22
N VAL A 77 -3.35 3.69 -3.07
CA VAL A 77 -3.54 3.74 -4.53
C VAL A 77 -3.55 2.30 -5.05
N PHE A 78 -4.74 1.71 -5.11
CA PHE A 78 -4.92 0.30 -5.51
C PHE A 78 -4.37 -0.01 -6.90
N ALA A 79 -4.46 0.93 -7.85
CA ALA A 79 -3.88 0.78 -9.18
C ALA A 79 -2.35 0.57 -9.10
N THR A 80 -1.64 1.42 -8.35
CA THR A 80 -0.19 1.31 -8.16
C THR A 80 0.19 -0.01 -7.48
N LEU A 81 -0.58 -0.45 -6.49
CA LEU A 81 -0.34 -1.73 -5.82
C LEU A 81 -0.55 -2.93 -6.75
N ALA A 82 -1.61 -2.90 -7.56
CA ALA A 82 -1.87 -3.93 -8.57
C ALA A 82 -0.75 -3.98 -9.62
N ASP A 83 -0.30 -2.82 -10.09
CA ASP A 83 0.81 -2.71 -11.03
C ASP A 83 2.14 -3.23 -10.44
N LEU A 84 2.41 -2.97 -9.16
CA LEU A 84 3.61 -3.47 -8.48
C LEU A 84 3.58 -5.00 -8.31
N LEU A 85 2.42 -5.56 -7.97
CA LEU A 85 2.23 -7.01 -7.92
C LEU A 85 2.37 -7.63 -9.30
N ALA A 86 1.75 -7.03 -10.31
CA ALA A 86 1.87 -7.47 -11.70
C ALA A 86 3.34 -7.43 -12.16
N PHE A 87 4.09 -6.38 -11.80
CA PHE A 87 5.53 -6.28 -12.10
C PHE A 87 6.35 -7.43 -11.50
N LEU A 88 6.06 -7.86 -10.26
CA LEU A 88 6.73 -9.03 -9.67
C LEU A 88 6.31 -10.35 -10.31
N MET A 89 5.07 -10.43 -10.79
CA MET A 89 4.51 -11.63 -11.40
C MET A 89 4.81 -11.72 -12.91
N GLN A 90 5.29 -10.64 -13.54
CA GLN A 90 5.77 -10.66 -14.91
C GLN A 90 6.86 -11.73 -15.03
N ASP A 91 6.68 -12.65 -15.97
CA ASP A 91 7.56 -13.80 -16.20
C ASP A 91 7.67 -14.81 -15.03
N CYS A 92 6.91 -14.64 -13.95
CA CYS A 92 6.99 -15.51 -12.77
C CYS A 92 6.60 -16.97 -13.08
N CYS A 93 5.73 -17.17 -14.08
CA CYS A 93 5.18 -18.46 -14.42
C CYS A 93 5.66 -18.95 -15.81
N GLN A 94 6.93 -18.73 -16.24
CA GLN A 94 7.56 -19.22 -17.51
C GLN A 94 7.31 -20.73 -17.81
N GLY A 95 6.07 -21.14 -18.04
CA GLY A 95 5.62 -22.54 -18.02
C GLY A 95 5.26 -23.13 -16.64
N HIS A 96 5.34 -22.36 -15.54
CA HIS A 96 5.21 -22.87 -14.15
C HIS A 96 4.06 -22.20 -13.35
N PRO A 97 2.80 -22.47 -13.69
CA PRO A 97 1.63 -21.85 -13.03
C PRO A 97 1.52 -22.17 -11.53
N GLU A 98 2.15 -23.23 -11.03
CA GLU A 98 2.17 -23.65 -9.62
C GLU A 98 2.82 -22.62 -8.69
N ILE A 99 3.80 -21.85 -9.17
CA ILE A 99 4.48 -20.80 -8.39
C ILE A 99 3.49 -19.66 -8.10
N CYS A 100 2.73 -19.29 -9.13
CA CYS A 100 1.75 -18.22 -9.09
C CYS A 100 0.45 -18.68 -8.37
N ALA A 101 0.08 -19.96 -8.49
CA ALA A 101 -1.15 -20.51 -7.92
C ALA A 101 -1.24 -20.33 -6.39
N SER A 102 -0.15 -20.55 -5.66
CA SER A 102 -0.11 -20.35 -4.20
C SER A 102 -0.30 -18.88 -3.80
N ALA A 103 0.32 -17.96 -4.55
CA ALA A 103 0.19 -16.52 -4.33
C ALA A 103 -1.23 -16.01 -4.64
N LEU A 104 -1.84 -16.48 -5.73
CA LEU A 104 -3.21 -16.09 -6.11
C LEU A 104 -4.29 -16.71 -5.22
N ALA A 105 -4.13 -17.95 -4.76
CA ALA A 105 -5.09 -18.61 -3.87
C ALA A 105 -5.26 -17.89 -2.53
N CYS A 106 -4.21 -17.20 -2.06
CA CYS A 106 -4.22 -16.48 -0.78
C CYS A 106 -4.72 -15.02 -0.91
N ALA A 107 -4.72 -14.46 -2.12
CA ALA A 107 -4.93 -13.02 -2.34
C ALA A 107 -6.42 -12.59 -2.44
N CYS A 108 -7.35 -13.54 -2.55
CA CYS A 108 -8.77 -13.21 -2.73
C CYS A 108 -9.68 -14.14 -1.91
N PRO A 109 -10.02 -13.81 -0.65
CA PRO A 109 -11.27 -14.28 -0.10
C PRO A 109 -12.38 -13.63 -0.93
N THR A 110 -13.10 -14.43 -1.69
CA THR A 110 -14.30 -14.00 -2.42
C THR A 110 -15.20 -13.27 -1.41
N PRO A 111 -15.74 -12.07 -1.72
CA PRO A 111 -16.72 -11.46 -0.83
C PRO A 111 -17.90 -12.43 -0.72
N ALA A 112 -18.19 -12.90 0.50
CA ALA A 112 -19.40 -13.65 0.77
C ALA A 112 -20.59 -12.78 0.35
N ARG A 113 -21.37 -13.27 -0.62
CA ARG A 113 -22.65 -12.68 -1.02
C ARG A 113 -23.66 -12.80 0.11
#